data_AF-A0A954ZL81-F1
#
_entry.id   AF-A0A954ZL81-F1
#
_cell.length_a   1.000
_cell.length_b   1.000
_cell.length_c   1.000
_cell.angle_alpha   90.00
_cell.angle_beta   90.00
_cell.angle_gamma   90.00
#
_symmetry.space_group_name_H-M   'P 1'
#
loop_
_entity.id
_entity.type
_entity.pdbx_description
1 polymer ?
#
loop_
_entity_poly.entity_id
_entity_poly.type
_entity_poly.pdbx_seq_one_letter_code
_entity_poly.pdbx_strand_id
1 'polypeptide(L)'
;MSHCGSAEGDELSASVIFHAPFDQNCDAWTPTGQVAIRTATTLARREVKVGNHSPVAAIEPGSGKFGDALRFRDNAQPVLFYPGHVVGYREKDWSGTISFWLRLDPERDLKPDYSDPLQITQRKWNDAALWVDFDQSKPRSFRLGVIPDYQVWNPSDTPWDDIPDAARPIVTVARPPFQRESWTHVALTFTGANPSSDAEGLAVLYLNGRSQGTVRRPLRFSWDIDQTALMIGILYIGDFDDLAAFNRALTAAEIQRVYQLEGGIHKLLMDRT
;
A
#
# COMPACT_ATOMS: atom_id res chain seq x y z
N MET A 1 -29.28 23.31 -10.74
CA MET A 1 -28.47 22.93 -9.57
C MET A 1 -28.25 21.43 -9.64
N SER A 2 -26.99 21.03 -9.81
CA SER A 2 -26.58 19.71 -10.27
C SER A 2 -26.66 18.66 -9.15
N HIS A 3 -27.41 17.57 -9.37
CA HIS A 3 -27.48 16.38 -8.51
C HIS A 3 -26.46 15.29 -8.89
N CYS A 4 -25.43 15.62 -9.69
CA CYS A 4 -24.46 14.63 -10.17
C CYS A 4 -23.38 14.27 -9.12
N GLY A 5 -23.19 15.08 -8.08
CA GLY A 5 -22.08 14.91 -7.12
C GLY A 5 -22.31 13.93 -5.97
N SER A 6 -23.58 13.56 -5.68
CA SER A 6 -23.90 12.64 -4.58
C SER A 6 -23.68 11.18 -4.98
N ALA A 7 -24.16 10.76 -6.16
CA ALA A 7 -24.06 9.36 -6.61
C ALA A 7 -22.60 8.88 -6.76
N GLU A 8 -21.71 9.68 -7.36
CA GLU A 8 -20.28 9.33 -7.46
C GLU A 8 -19.57 9.34 -6.08
N GLY A 9 -20.03 10.19 -5.15
CA GLY A 9 -19.54 10.20 -3.77
C GLY A 9 -19.92 8.92 -3.02
N ASP A 10 -21.17 8.47 -3.21
CA ASP A 10 -21.72 7.26 -2.61
C ASP A 10 -21.02 6.00 -3.17
N GLU A 11 -20.71 5.96 -4.47
CA GLU A 11 -19.97 4.87 -5.11
C GLU A 11 -18.49 4.80 -4.67
N LEU A 12 -17.83 5.95 -4.49
CA LEU A 12 -16.47 6.00 -3.95
C LEU A 12 -16.47 5.53 -2.50
N SER A 13 -17.37 6.08 -1.68
CA SER A 13 -17.50 5.66 -0.29
C SER A 13 -17.73 4.17 -0.23
N ALA A 14 -18.75 3.62 -0.91
CA ALA A 14 -19.12 2.20 -0.92
C ALA A 14 -17.97 1.24 -1.29
N SER A 15 -16.97 1.71 -2.02
CA SER A 15 -15.81 0.90 -2.41
C SER A 15 -14.75 0.71 -1.31
N VAL A 16 -14.75 1.52 -0.25
CA VAL A 16 -13.83 1.36 0.90
C VAL A 16 -14.16 0.07 1.67
N ILE A 17 -13.16 -0.79 1.83
CA ILE A 17 -13.25 -2.09 2.54
C ILE A 17 -12.29 -2.24 3.72
N PHE A 18 -11.34 -1.32 3.87
CA PHE A 18 -10.41 -1.26 4.98
C PHE A 18 -9.97 0.18 5.20
N HIS A 19 -9.85 0.59 6.45
CA HIS A 19 -9.33 1.89 6.82
C HIS A 19 -8.64 1.86 8.19
N ALA A 20 -7.34 2.15 8.23
CA ALA A 20 -6.60 2.41 9.45
C ALA A 20 -6.25 3.92 9.50
N PRO A 21 -6.96 4.72 10.32
CA PRO A 21 -6.70 6.15 10.44
C PRO A 21 -5.45 6.46 11.24
N PHE A 22 -5.01 5.54 12.11
CA PHE A 22 -3.95 5.77 13.10
C PHE A 22 -4.24 6.88 14.13
N ASP A 23 -5.51 7.27 14.28
CA ASP A 23 -6.01 8.10 15.36
C ASP A 23 -6.16 7.30 16.66
N GLN A 24 -5.44 7.70 17.72
CA GLN A 24 -5.42 7.11 19.06
C GLN A 24 -4.85 5.67 19.18
N ASN A 25 -5.04 4.82 18.15
CA ASN A 25 -4.54 3.45 18.11
C ASN A 25 -4.23 3.01 16.67
N CYS A 26 -3.78 1.76 16.50
CA CYS A 26 -3.43 1.18 15.21
C CYS A 26 -4.51 0.22 14.67
N ASP A 27 -5.68 0.12 15.28
CA ASP A 27 -6.72 -0.78 14.81
C ASP A 27 -7.44 -0.15 13.61
N ALA A 28 -7.96 -1.00 12.74
CA ALA A 28 -8.56 -0.60 11.49
C ALA A 28 -10.05 -0.95 11.45
N TRP A 29 -10.81 -0.14 10.72
CA TRP A 29 -12.19 -0.40 10.36
C TRP A 29 -12.27 -1.30 9.12
N THR A 30 -13.28 -2.17 9.09
CA THR A 30 -13.73 -2.92 7.90
C THR A 30 -15.28 -2.94 7.88
N PRO A 31 -15.91 -3.24 6.73
CA PRO A 31 -17.37 -3.40 6.65
C PRO A 31 -17.94 -4.45 7.62
N THR A 32 -17.15 -5.43 8.03
CA THR A 32 -17.56 -6.52 8.93
C THR A 32 -17.17 -6.30 10.39
N GLY A 33 -16.54 -5.16 10.73
CA GLY A 33 -16.10 -4.82 12.08
C GLY A 33 -14.66 -4.32 12.14
N GLN A 34 -14.13 -4.18 13.35
CA GLN A 34 -12.74 -3.77 13.54
C GLN A 34 -11.77 -4.94 13.35
N VAL A 35 -10.58 -4.63 12.84
CA VAL A 35 -9.46 -5.56 12.75
C VAL A 35 -8.25 -4.95 13.44
N ALA A 36 -7.72 -5.66 14.42
CA ALA A 36 -6.55 -5.21 15.16
C ALA A 36 -5.27 -5.37 14.31
N ILE A 37 -4.35 -4.41 14.45
CA ILE A 37 -3.01 -4.59 13.91
C ILE A 37 -2.31 -5.77 14.62
N ARG A 38 -1.34 -6.38 13.96
CA ARG A 38 -0.52 -7.45 14.51
C ARG A 38 0.95 -7.11 14.37
N THR A 39 1.76 -7.64 15.28
CA THR A 39 3.21 -7.56 15.23
C THR A 39 3.79 -8.96 15.08
N ALA A 40 4.63 -9.17 14.07
CA ALA A 40 5.43 -10.37 13.93
C ALA A 40 6.90 -10.08 14.23
N THR A 41 7.63 -11.04 14.80
CA THR A 41 9.07 -10.88 15.10
C THR A 41 9.94 -10.80 13.84
N THR A 42 9.49 -11.41 12.73
CA THR A 42 10.18 -11.43 11.43
C THR A 42 9.16 -11.43 10.28
N LEU A 43 9.61 -11.18 9.05
CA LEU A 43 8.79 -11.27 7.83
C LEU A 43 8.17 -12.65 7.57
N ALA A 44 8.74 -13.72 8.15
CA ALA A 44 8.17 -15.06 8.06
C ALA A 44 6.89 -15.24 8.91
N ARG A 45 6.57 -14.28 9.79
CA ARG A 45 5.33 -14.21 10.57
C ARG A 45 4.98 -15.50 11.34
N ARG A 46 5.99 -16.23 11.84
CA ARG A 46 5.81 -17.46 12.63
C ARG A 46 5.39 -17.19 14.08
N GLU A 47 5.80 -16.05 14.62
CA GLU A 47 5.47 -15.61 15.97
C GLU A 47 4.74 -14.27 15.88
N VAL A 48 3.46 -14.27 16.23
CA VAL A 48 2.56 -13.13 16.03
C VAL A 48 1.92 -12.74 17.35
N LYS A 49 1.87 -11.43 17.63
CA LYS A 49 1.12 -10.83 18.74
C LYS A 49 0.07 -9.86 18.20
N VAL A 50 -1.09 -9.84 18.82
CA VAL A 50 -2.14 -8.83 18.54
C VAL A 50 -1.73 -7.49 19.15
N GLY A 51 -1.94 -6.40 18.42
CA GLY A 51 -1.54 -5.05 18.77
C GLY A 51 -0.17 -4.66 18.22
N ASN A 52 0.17 -3.38 18.39
CA ASN A 52 1.48 -2.85 18.08
C ASN A 52 2.45 -3.14 19.25
N HIS A 53 3.42 -4.03 19.00
CA HIS A 53 4.53 -4.37 19.90
C HIS A 53 5.88 -3.99 19.28
N SER A 54 5.87 -3.11 18.27
CA SER A 54 7.10 -2.60 17.67
C SER A 54 7.84 -1.72 18.66
N PRO A 55 9.17 -1.85 18.81
CA PRO A 55 9.96 -0.97 19.65
C PRO A 55 10.16 0.43 19.05
N VAL A 56 9.85 0.59 17.76
CA VAL A 56 10.18 1.80 16.98
C VAL A 56 8.95 2.49 16.39
N ALA A 57 7.78 1.85 16.43
CA ALA A 57 6.56 2.41 15.86
C ALA A 57 5.54 2.74 16.95
N ALA A 58 5.03 3.98 16.97
CA ALA A 58 4.03 4.41 17.94
C ALA A 58 3.09 5.46 17.34
N ILE A 59 1.89 5.58 17.90
CA ILE A 59 1.00 6.71 17.61
C ILE A 59 1.65 7.99 18.14
N GLU A 60 1.74 9.00 17.29
CA GLU A 60 2.22 10.34 17.60
C GLU A 60 1.03 11.32 17.54
N PRO A 61 0.53 11.78 18.71
CA PRO A 61 -0.65 12.62 18.76
C PRO A 61 -0.52 13.93 17.97
N GLY A 62 -1.57 14.29 17.23
CA GLY A 62 -1.66 15.56 16.49
C GLY A 62 -0.63 15.76 15.38
N SER A 63 0.12 14.71 15.02
CA SER A 63 1.17 14.77 14.00
C SER A 63 0.71 14.32 12.62
N GLY A 64 -0.52 13.85 12.50
CA GLY A 64 -1.12 13.28 11.30
C GLY A 64 -1.24 14.21 10.12
N LYS A 65 -1.49 13.62 8.95
CA LYS A 65 -2.14 14.32 7.85
C LYS A 65 -3.58 14.66 8.28
N PHE A 66 -4.20 13.75 9.02
CA PHE A 66 -5.49 13.95 9.69
C PHE A 66 -5.37 13.39 11.12
N GLY A 67 -5.51 14.24 12.15
CA GLY A 67 -5.44 13.80 13.54
C GLY A 67 -4.03 13.35 13.98
N ASP A 68 -3.89 12.10 14.42
CA ASP A 68 -2.64 11.50 14.85
C ASP A 68 -1.92 10.79 13.67
N ALA A 69 -0.72 10.24 13.89
CA ALA A 69 -0.05 9.42 12.88
C ALA A 69 0.69 8.24 13.50
N LEU A 70 0.88 7.18 12.72
CA LEU A 70 1.83 6.13 13.07
C LEU A 70 3.24 6.58 12.68
N ARG A 71 4.09 6.85 13.68
CA ARG A 71 5.49 7.24 13.49
C ARG A 71 6.43 6.06 13.66
N PHE A 72 7.25 5.81 12.65
CA PHE A 72 8.40 4.90 12.72
C PHE A 72 9.67 5.71 13.02
N ARG A 73 10.18 5.63 14.24
CA ARG A 73 11.33 6.42 14.72
C ARG A 73 12.69 5.84 14.31
N ASP A 74 12.72 4.54 14.03
CA ASP A 74 13.89 3.83 13.54
C ASP A 74 13.47 2.56 12.77
N ASN A 75 14.39 1.89 12.09
CA ASN A 75 14.15 0.56 11.55
C ASN A 75 14.29 -0.53 12.63
N ALA A 76 13.47 -1.57 12.52
CA ALA A 76 13.54 -2.74 13.39
C ALA A 76 13.14 -4.00 12.63
N GLN A 77 13.52 -5.17 13.17
CA GLN A 77 13.12 -6.46 12.61
C GLN A 77 11.62 -6.76 12.75
N PRO A 78 10.95 -6.46 13.88
CA PRO A 78 9.51 -6.71 13.98
C PRO A 78 8.73 -5.93 12.93
N VAL A 79 7.75 -6.60 12.31
CA VAL A 79 6.90 -6.03 11.26
C VAL A 79 5.47 -5.88 11.75
N LEU A 80 4.88 -4.72 11.47
CA LEU A 80 3.47 -4.46 11.69
C LEU A 80 2.67 -4.91 10.47
N PHE A 81 1.52 -5.55 10.70
CA PHE A 81 0.67 -5.99 9.60
C PHE A 81 -0.80 -6.16 9.98
N TYR A 82 -1.65 -6.14 8.96
CA TYR A 82 -3.03 -6.61 9.01
C TYR A 82 -3.19 -7.92 8.23
N PRO A 83 -4.14 -8.79 8.59
CA PRO A 83 -4.41 -10.03 7.85
C PRO A 83 -4.79 -9.76 6.38
N GLY A 84 -4.46 -10.67 5.47
CA GLY A 84 -4.62 -10.45 4.03
C GLY A 84 -6.04 -10.18 3.56
N HIS A 85 -7.07 -10.70 4.24
CA HIS A 85 -8.48 -10.51 3.82
C HIS A 85 -8.89 -9.04 3.71
N VAL A 86 -8.20 -8.12 4.40
CA VAL A 86 -8.50 -6.69 4.38
C VAL A 86 -8.26 -6.03 3.01
N VAL A 87 -7.49 -6.68 2.12
CA VAL A 87 -7.22 -6.15 0.77
C VAL A 87 -8.23 -6.61 -0.28
N GLY A 88 -9.27 -7.37 0.13
CA GLY A 88 -10.36 -7.77 -0.75
C GLY A 88 -9.93 -8.68 -1.91
N TYR A 89 -8.95 -9.55 -1.68
CA TYR A 89 -8.44 -10.50 -2.66
C TYR A 89 -9.55 -11.33 -3.32
N ARG A 90 -9.43 -11.57 -4.63
CA ARG A 90 -10.29 -12.48 -5.39
C ARG A 90 -9.43 -13.40 -6.24
N GLU A 91 -9.80 -14.67 -6.31
CA GLU A 91 -9.13 -15.66 -7.17
C GLU A 91 -9.36 -15.41 -8.67
N LYS A 92 -10.33 -14.55 -9.02
CA LYS A 92 -10.69 -14.21 -10.40
C LYS A 92 -11.03 -12.73 -10.51
N ASP A 93 -10.61 -12.12 -11.61
CA ASP A 93 -10.95 -10.74 -12.01
C ASP A 93 -10.84 -9.73 -10.86
N TRP A 94 -9.73 -9.85 -10.13
CA TRP A 94 -9.44 -9.03 -8.97
C TRP A 94 -8.96 -7.65 -9.40
N SER A 95 -9.54 -6.63 -8.76
CA SER A 95 -9.17 -5.24 -8.95
C SER A 95 -9.25 -4.54 -7.59
N GLY A 96 -8.44 -3.51 -7.40
CA GLY A 96 -8.37 -2.84 -6.11
C GLY A 96 -7.53 -1.57 -6.14
N THR A 97 -7.57 -0.87 -5.02
CA THR A 97 -6.76 0.30 -4.76
C THR A 97 -6.25 0.26 -3.33
N ILE A 98 -4.99 0.62 -3.12
CA ILE A 98 -4.43 0.91 -1.80
C ILE A 98 -4.01 2.38 -1.78
N SER A 99 -4.31 3.09 -0.70
CA SER A 99 -4.03 4.52 -0.53
C SER A 99 -3.53 4.79 0.89
N PHE A 100 -2.55 5.67 1.05
CA PHE A 100 -2.04 6.13 2.34
C PHE A 100 -1.19 7.39 2.17
N TRP A 101 -0.73 7.97 3.28
CA TRP A 101 0.14 9.13 3.30
C TRP A 101 1.46 8.82 3.99
N LEU A 102 2.55 9.38 3.45
CA LEU A 102 3.88 9.30 4.04
C LEU A 102 4.46 10.70 4.24
N ARG A 103 5.25 10.88 5.30
CA ARG A 103 6.06 12.10 5.52
C ARG A 103 7.43 11.73 6.06
N LEU A 104 8.45 12.00 5.25
CA LEU A 104 9.88 11.76 5.51
C LEU A 104 10.74 12.49 4.47
N ASP A 105 12.03 12.64 4.74
CA ASP A 105 13.07 12.88 3.75
C ASP A 105 13.85 11.58 3.52
N PRO A 106 13.70 10.89 2.37
CA PRO A 106 14.30 9.58 2.15
C PRO A 106 15.84 9.60 2.11
N GLU A 107 16.46 10.75 1.84
CA GLU A 107 17.92 10.88 1.81
C GLU A 107 18.53 11.02 3.21
N ARG A 108 17.76 11.60 4.13
CA ARG A 108 18.19 11.92 5.49
C ARG A 108 17.68 10.93 6.54
N ASP A 109 16.47 10.41 6.36
CA ASP A 109 15.78 9.60 7.36
C ASP A 109 16.08 8.11 7.20
N LEU A 110 16.09 7.60 5.97
CA LEU A 110 16.24 6.16 5.72
C LEU A 110 17.70 5.71 5.83
N LYS A 111 17.94 4.70 6.66
CA LYS A 111 19.22 3.98 6.75
C LYS A 111 19.55 3.23 5.45
N PRO A 112 20.82 2.95 5.14
CA PRO A 112 21.19 2.14 3.98
C PRO A 112 20.41 0.83 3.92
N ASP A 113 20.17 0.32 2.71
CA ASP A 113 19.26 -0.79 2.34
C ASP A 113 17.89 -0.30 1.82
N TYR A 114 17.10 -1.23 1.27
CA TYR A 114 15.72 -1.03 0.84
C TYR A 114 14.81 -0.79 2.04
N SER A 115 13.73 -0.02 1.81
CA SER A 115 12.71 0.24 2.81
C SER A 115 11.34 0.20 2.18
N ASP A 116 10.45 -0.65 2.69
CA ASP A 116 9.13 -0.89 2.13
C ASP A 116 8.08 -0.29 3.10
N PRO A 117 7.54 0.91 2.83
CA PRO A 117 6.43 1.43 3.62
C PRO A 117 5.22 0.49 3.60
N LEU A 118 5.02 -0.25 2.51
CA LEU A 118 3.91 -1.18 2.35
C LEU A 118 4.29 -2.38 1.48
N GLN A 119 3.97 -3.59 1.95
CA GLN A 119 4.13 -4.83 1.20
C GLN A 119 2.98 -5.81 1.49
N ILE A 120 2.41 -6.40 0.44
CA ILE A 120 1.31 -7.37 0.50
C ILE A 120 1.78 -8.67 -0.14
N THR A 121 1.97 -9.70 0.67
CA THR A 121 2.33 -11.05 0.19
C THR A 121 2.22 -12.08 1.32
N GLN A 122 2.05 -13.35 0.96
CA GLN A 122 2.32 -14.49 1.85
C GLN A 122 3.74 -15.07 1.69
N ARG A 123 4.47 -14.67 0.65
CA ARG A 123 5.76 -15.26 0.24
C ARG A 123 6.89 -14.26 0.42
N LYS A 124 7.52 -13.85 -0.66
CA LYS A 124 8.65 -12.91 -0.71
C LYS A 124 8.31 -11.77 -1.66
N TRP A 125 9.08 -10.69 -1.58
CA TRP A 125 8.92 -9.50 -2.41
C TRP A 125 8.89 -9.78 -3.93
N ASN A 126 9.48 -10.89 -4.39
CA ASN A 126 9.58 -11.27 -5.80
C ASN A 126 8.61 -12.38 -6.25
N ASP A 127 7.66 -12.79 -5.41
CA ASP A 127 6.72 -13.88 -5.73
C ASP A 127 5.32 -13.57 -5.18
N ALA A 128 4.40 -13.24 -6.09
CA ALA A 128 3.03 -12.83 -5.77
C ALA A 128 3.02 -11.74 -4.69
N ALA A 129 3.52 -10.56 -5.05
CA ALA A 129 3.67 -9.45 -4.13
C ALA A 129 3.25 -8.12 -4.75
N LEU A 130 2.57 -7.30 -3.96
CA LEU A 130 2.36 -5.88 -4.23
C LEU A 130 3.14 -5.09 -3.19
N TRP A 131 3.96 -4.15 -3.60
CA TRP A 131 4.70 -3.32 -2.65
C TRP A 131 5.03 -1.96 -3.22
N VAL A 132 5.26 -1.01 -2.33
CA VAL A 132 6.03 0.17 -2.65
C VAL A 132 7.25 0.23 -1.75
N ASP A 133 8.35 0.76 -2.28
CA ASP A 133 9.58 0.88 -1.53
C ASP A 133 10.40 2.11 -1.94
N PHE A 134 11.35 2.44 -1.08
CA PHE A 134 12.50 3.27 -1.42
C PHE A 134 13.67 2.34 -1.70
N ASP A 135 14.31 2.52 -2.86
CA ASP A 135 15.50 1.75 -3.18
C ASP A 135 16.69 2.11 -2.28
N GLN A 136 17.75 1.30 -2.33
CA GLN A 136 18.97 1.50 -1.55
C GLN A 136 19.93 2.55 -2.13
N SER A 137 19.60 3.18 -3.27
CA SER A 137 20.51 4.07 -3.99
C SER A 137 20.50 5.50 -3.43
N LYS A 138 21.41 6.38 -3.88
CA LYS A 138 21.35 7.82 -3.59
C LYS A 138 21.55 8.62 -4.89
N PRO A 139 20.64 9.53 -5.27
CA PRO A 139 19.34 9.77 -4.63
C PRO A 139 18.41 8.55 -4.76
N ARG A 140 17.65 8.25 -3.71
CA ARG A 140 16.71 7.14 -3.66
C ARG A 140 15.59 7.33 -4.69
N SER A 141 15.24 6.24 -5.35
CA SER A 141 14.01 6.15 -6.11
C SER A 141 12.88 5.62 -5.24
N PHE A 142 11.64 6.03 -5.53
CA PHE A 142 10.46 5.37 -4.99
C PHE A 142 9.84 4.48 -6.06
N ARG A 143 9.46 3.27 -5.70
CA ARG A 143 9.05 2.26 -6.67
C ARG A 143 7.73 1.62 -6.28
N LEU A 144 6.99 1.17 -7.29
CA LEU A 144 5.85 0.27 -7.13
C LEU A 144 6.21 -1.05 -7.80
N GLY A 145 6.27 -2.13 -7.02
CA GLY A 145 6.35 -3.49 -7.52
C GLY A 145 4.98 -4.14 -7.58
N VAL A 146 4.63 -4.67 -8.75
CA VAL A 146 3.40 -5.45 -8.97
C VAL A 146 3.81 -6.80 -9.50
N ILE A 147 4.32 -7.63 -8.60
CA ILE A 147 5.04 -8.85 -8.94
C ILE A 147 4.06 -10.03 -8.97
N PRO A 148 3.74 -10.61 -10.14
CA PRO A 148 2.94 -11.83 -10.24
C PRO A 148 3.62 -13.02 -9.53
N ASP A 149 2.95 -14.17 -9.52
CA ASP A 149 3.59 -15.44 -9.17
C ASP A 149 4.94 -15.59 -9.89
N TYR A 150 5.97 -16.06 -9.18
CA TYR A 150 7.36 -16.03 -9.66
C TYR A 150 7.53 -16.56 -11.09
N GLN A 151 6.94 -17.72 -11.36
CA GLN A 151 7.01 -18.39 -12.66
C GLN A 151 6.23 -17.67 -13.78
N VAL A 152 5.30 -16.78 -13.45
CA VAL A 152 4.55 -15.99 -14.43
C VAL A 152 5.38 -14.82 -14.95
N TRP A 153 6.20 -14.19 -14.10
CA TRP A 153 6.96 -13.02 -14.49
C TRP A 153 8.44 -13.31 -14.80
N ASN A 154 9.02 -14.36 -14.21
CA ASN A 154 10.39 -14.83 -14.43
C ASN A 154 10.45 -16.36 -14.67
N PRO A 155 9.86 -16.88 -15.78
CA PRO A 155 9.78 -18.31 -16.06
C PRO A 155 11.15 -18.98 -16.29
N SER A 156 12.18 -18.20 -16.62
CA SER A 156 13.53 -18.70 -16.89
C SER A 156 14.44 -18.71 -15.65
N ASP A 157 13.91 -18.35 -14.47
CA ASP A 157 14.68 -18.23 -13.22
C ASP A 157 15.93 -17.35 -13.38
N THR A 158 15.78 -16.25 -14.13
CA THR A 158 16.88 -15.31 -14.38
C THR A 158 17.23 -14.62 -13.06
N PRO A 159 18.50 -14.59 -12.62
CA PRO A 159 18.90 -13.84 -11.44
C PRO A 159 18.50 -12.36 -11.53
N TRP A 160 18.06 -11.76 -10.42
CA TRP A 160 17.50 -10.40 -10.41
C TRP A 160 18.40 -9.36 -11.09
N ASP A 161 19.69 -9.39 -10.79
CA ASP A 161 20.68 -8.44 -11.30
C ASP A 161 20.93 -8.60 -12.81
N ASP A 162 20.60 -9.76 -13.38
CA ASP A 162 20.70 -10.04 -14.81
C ASP A 162 19.42 -9.67 -15.58
N ILE A 163 18.29 -9.41 -14.87
CA ILE A 163 17.03 -8.98 -15.50
C ILE A 163 17.12 -7.49 -15.86
N PRO A 164 16.96 -7.12 -17.14
CA PRO A 164 16.93 -5.71 -17.54
C PRO A 164 15.84 -4.93 -16.80
N ASP A 165 16.12 -3.69 -16.39
CA ASP A 165 15.17 -2.88 -15.62
C ASP A 165 13.79 -2.79 -16.29
N ALA A 166 13.76 -2.63 -17.62
CA ALA A 166 12.52 -2.54 -18.40
C ALA A 166 11.67 -3.83 -18.41
N ALA A 167 12.25 -4.98 -18.07
CA ALA A 167 11.55 -6.26 -17.99
C ALA A 167 10.98 -6.54 -16.58
N ARG A 168 11.44 -5.79 -15.57
CA ARG A 168 10.96 -5.93 -14.19
C ARG A 168 9.55 -5.35 -14.09
N PRO A 169 8.61 -6.00 -13.38
CA PRO A 169 7.25 -5.49 -13.18
C PRO A 169 7.20 -4.37 -12.12
N ILE A 170 7.95 -3.30 -12.39
CA ILE A 170 8.16 -2.19 -11.46
C ILE A 170 7.96 -0.85 -12.17
N VAL A 171 7.28 0.09 -11.52
CA VAL A 171 7.33 1.52 -11.84
C VAL A 171 8.39 2.17 -10.96
N THR A 172 9.28 2.98 -11.54
CA THR A 172 10.33 3.70 -10.81
C THR A 172 10.16 5.21 -10.95
N VAL A 173 10.08 5.90 -9.82
CA VAL A 173 10.04 7.37 -9.74
C VAL A 173 11.40 7.87 -9.26
N ALA A 174 12.20 8.37 -10.20
CA ALA A 174 13.44 9.05 -9.88
C ALA A 174 13.13 10.42 -9.25
N ARG A 175 13.74 10.71 -8.09
CA ARG A 175 13.51 11.95 -7.30
C ARG A 175 12.04 12.13 -6.89
N PRO A 176 11.51 11.24 -6.06
CA PRO A 176 10.12 11.33 -5.59
C PRO A 176 9.91 12.55 -4.66
N PRO A 177 8.68 13.07 -4.51
CA PRO A 177 8.40 14.37 -3.87
C PRO A 177 8.31 14.30 -2.33
N PHE A 178 8.97 13.33 -1.69
CA PHE A 178 8.92 13.15 -0.24
C PHE A 178 9.84 14.16 0.47
N GLN A 179 9.31 14.80 1.51
CA GLN A 179 10.03 15.73 2.38
C GLN A 179 9.44 15.72 3.80
N ARG A 180 10.19 16.20 4.78
CA ARG A 180 9.75 16.22 6.19
C ARG A 180 8.64 17.23 6.46
N GLU A 181 8.54 18.27 5.63
CA GLU A 181 7.65 19.41 5.84
C GLU A 181 6.26 19.21 5.23
N SER A 182 6.07 18.18 4.38
CA SER A 182 4.78 17.93 3.75
C SER A 182 4.51 16.45 3.55
N TRP A 183 3.26 16.07 3.81
CA TRP A 183 2.74 14.76 3.49
C TRP A 183 2.66 14.53 1.98
N THR A 184 3.07 13.34 1.53
CA THR A 184 2.88 12.85 0.17
C THR A 184 1.84 11.74 0.18
N HIS A 185 0.80 11.89 -0.63
CA HIS A 185 -0.19 10.84 -0.84
C HIS A 185 0.37 9.81 -1.81
N VAL A 186 0.27 8.54 -1.43
CA VAL A 186 0.62 7.40 -2.25
C VAL A 186 -0.65 6.61 -2.53
N ALA A 187 -0.91 6.30 -3.79
CA ALA A 187 -1.93 5.33 -4.14
C ALA A 187 -1.44 4.41 -5.25
N LEU A 188 -1.85 3.15 -5.19
CA LEU A 188 -1.66 2.18 -6.27
C LEU A 188 -3.00 1.57 -6.63
N THR A 189 -3.31 1.54 -7.93
CA THR A 189 -4.50 0.86 -8.45
C THR A 189 -4.07 -0.34 -9.26
N PHE A 190 -4.88 -1.39 -9.30
CA PHE A 190 -4.70 -2.52 -10.19
C PHE A 190 -6.04 -3.04 -10.71
N THR A 191 -6.09 -3.40 -11.98
CA THR A 191 -7.27 -3.95 -12.67
C THR A 191 -6.91 -5.23 -13.39
N GLY A 192 -7.87 -6.16 -13.45
CA GLY A 192 -7.74 -7.38 -14.26
C GLY A 192 -6.65 -8.33 -13.74
N ALA A 193 -6.39 -8.34 -12.44
CA ALA A 193 -5.58 -9.37 -11.83
C ALA A 193 -6.37 -10.68 -11.75
N ASN A 194 -5.66 -11.80 -11.77
CA ASN A 194 -6.22 -13.14 -11.86
C ASN A 194 -7.20 -13.32 -13.05
N PRO A 195 -6.79 -12.96 -14.28
CA PRO A 195 -7.65 -13.11 -15.44
C PRO A 195 -7.91 -14.59 -15.74
N SER A 196 -9.12 -14.91 -16.20
CA SER A 196 -9.49 -16.25 -16.68
C SER A 196 -8.83 -16.64 -18.02
N SER A 197 -8.19 -15.68 -18.69
CA SER A 197 -7.43 -15.82 -19.94
C SER A 197 -6.00 -15.28 -19.76
N ASP A 198 -5.23 -15.17 -20.85
CA ASP A 198 -3.91 -14.51 -20.84
C ASP A 198 -3.99 -12.99 -21.04
N ALA A 199 -5.15 -12.40 -20.76
CA ALA A 199 -5.32 -10.95 -20.77
C ALA A 199 -4.35 -10.27 -19.80
N GLU A 200 -3.84 -9.11 -20.20
CA GLU A 200 -2.98 -8.31 -19.32
C GLU A 200 -3.82 -7.54 -18.30
N GLY A 201 -3.34 -7.53 -17.06
CA GLY A 201 -3.76 -6.57 -16.07
C GLY A 201 -3.02 -5.24 -16.24
N LEU A 202 -3.51 -4.22 -15.54
CA LEU A 202 -2.89 -2.91 -15.47
C LEU A 202 -2.77 -2.51 -14.02
N ALA A 203 -1.60 -2.01 -13.62
CA ALA A 203 -1.42 -1.32 -12.36
C ALA A 203 -0.79 0.05 -12.56
N VAL A 204 -1.13 0.99 -11.70
CA VAL A 204 -0.72 2.40 -11.82
C VAL A 204 -0.29 2.91 -10.45
N LEU A 205 0.88 3.56 -10.40
CA LEU A 205 1.33 4.30 -9.22
C LEU A 205 0.87 5.76 -9.33
N TYR A 206 0.32 6.31 -8.24
CA TYR A 206 -0.02 7.71 -8.09
C TYR A 206 0.72 8.31 -6.90
N LEU A 207 1.23 9.53 -7.09
CA LEU A 207 1.76 10.38 -6.03
C LEU A 207 1.04 11.73 -6.08
N ASN A 208 0.50 12.17 -4.94
CA ASN A 208 -0.26 13.43 -4.83
C ASN A 208 -1.35 13.57 -5.92
N GLY A 209 -2.12 12.50 -6.11
CA GLY A 209 -3.21 12.44 -7.11
C GLY A 209 -2.76 12.23 -8.57
N ARG A 210 -1.45 12.22 -8.86
CA ARG A 210 -0.92 12.17 -10.24
C ARG A 210 -0.25 10.83 -10.56
N SER A 211 -0.61 10.25 -11.71
CA SER A 211 0.02 9.03 -12.23
C SER A 211 1.52 9.22 -12.48
N GLN A 212 2.31 8.25 -12.04
CA GLN A 212 3.77 8.23 -12.15
C GLN A 212 4.28 7.18 -13.14
N GLY A 213 3.44 6.23 -13.53
CA GLY A 213 3.81 5.13 -14.42
C GLY A 213 2.89 3.94 -14.22
N THR A 214 3.05 2.95 -15.11
CA THR A 214 2.20 1.77 -15.14
C THR A 214 2.98 0.48 -15.30
N VAL A 215 2.44 -0.61 -14.76
CA VAL A 215 2.80 -1.98 -15.13
C VAL A 215 1.64 -2.57 -15.92
N ARG A 216 1.91 -3.05 -17.14
CA ARG A 216 0.93 -3.77 -17.95
C ARG A 216 1.53 -5.10 -18.36
N ARG A 217 0.92 -6.19 -17.88
CA ARG A 217 1.32 -7.59 -18.14
C ARG A 217 0.28 -8.56 -17.55
N PRO A 218 0.37 -9.88 -17.79
CA PRO A 218 -0.44 -10.86 -17.05
C PRO A 218 -0.17 -10.77 -15.54
N LEU A 219 -1.19 -10.41 -14.77
CA LEU A 219 -1.13 -10.28 -13.31
C LEU A 219 -1.81 -11.49 -12.69
N ARG A 220 -1.04 -12.49 -12.26
CA ARG A 220 -1.55 -13.68 -11.56
C ARG A 220 -0.96 -13.73 -10.16
N PHE A 221 -1.83 -13.87 -9.17
CA PHE A 221 -1.50 -13.98 -7.75
C PHE A 221 -2.24 -15.19 -7.20
N SER A 222 -1.49 -16.22 -6.82
CA SER A 222 -2.04 -17.45 -6.23
C SER A 222 -2.00 -17.39 -4.70
N TRP A 223 -2.70 -16.41 -4.12
CA TRP A 223 -2.66 -16.21 -2.67
C TRP A 223 -3.53 -17.22 -1.91
N ASP A 224 -2.96 -17.74 -0.82
CA ASP A 224 -3.67 -18.22 0.36
C ASP A 224 -3.90 -17.00 1.25
N ILE A 225 -5.15 -16.56 1.32
CA ILE A 225 -5.51 -15.31 1.98
C ILE A 225 -5.26 -15.32 3.48
N ASP A 226 -5.26 -16.50 4.12
CA ASP A 226 -5.02 -16.66 5.56
C ASP A 226 -3.54 -16.52 5.91
N GLN A 227 -2.64 -16.76 4.95
CA GLN A 227 -1.19 -16.57 5.09
C GLN A 227 -0.70 -15.21 4.56
N THR A 228 -1.53 -14.54 3.75
CA THR A 228 -1.25 -13.22 3.21
C THR A 228 -1.31 -12.16 4.31
N ALA A 229 -0.43 -11.16 4.22
CA ALA A 229 -0.41 -10.03 5.13
C ALA A 229 -0.26 -8.72 4.36
N LEU A 230 -1.01 -7.70 4.77
CA LEU A 230 -0.77 -6.29 4.45
C LEU A 230 0.23 -5.76 5.49
N MET A 231 1.52 -5.84 5.18
CA MET A 231 2.61 -5.38 6.04
C MET A 231 2.89 -3.90 5.81
N ILE A 232 3.26 -3.20 6.88
CA ILE A 232 3.62 -1.79 6.83
C ILE A 232 4.94 -1.53 7.57
N GLY A 233 5.67 -0.55 7.05
CA GLY A 233 6.86 0.02 7.67
C GLY A 233 8.06 -0.93 7.79
N ILE A 234 8.29 -1.80 6.79
CA ILE A 234 9.46 -2.67 6.75
C ILE A 234 10.70 -1.79 6.54
N LEU A 235 11.53 -1.69 7.57
CA LEU A 235 12.72 -0.83 7.60
C LEU A 235 12.46 0.66 7.31
N TYR A 236 11.20 1.10 7.36
CA TYR A 236 10.78 2.47 7.12
C TYR A 236 11.01 3.36 8.34
N ILE A 237 11.39 4.60 8.07
CA ILE A 237 11.56 5.66 9.07
C ILE A 237 10.83 6.89 8.54
N GLY A 238 9.87 7.40 9.31
CA GLY A 238 8.97 8.47 8.90
C GLY A 238 7.59 8.34 9.50
N ASP A 239 6.72 9.27 9.16
CA ASP A 239 5.31 9.22 9.56
C ASP A 239 4.49 8.53 8.46
N PHE A 240 3.47 7.80 8.89
CA PHE A 240 2.55 7.02 8.08
C PHE A 240 1.12 7.31 8.54
N ASP A 241 0.20 7.57 7.62
CA ASP A 241 -1.17 7.95 7.97
C ASP A 241 -2.23 7.49 6.96
N ASP A 242 -3.48 7.39 7.41
CA ASP A 242 -4.73 7.23 6.64
C ASP A 242 -4.68 6.09 5.59
N LEU A 243 -4.31 4.88 6.03
CA LEU A 243 -4.22 3.69 5.17
C LEU A 243 -5.61 3.16 4.82
N ALA A 244 -5.89 2.99 3.54
CA ALA A 244 -7.15 2.43 3.07
C ALA A 244 -6.98 1.44 1.92
N ALA A 245 -7.92 0.49 1.84
CA ALA A 245 -8.11 -0.38 0.69
C ALA A 245 -9.51 -0.24 0.10
N PHE A 246 -9.58 -0.30 -1.22
CA PHE A 246 -10.82 -0.25 -1.99
C PHE A 246 -10.98 -1.52 -2.81
N ASN A 247 -12.21 -2.03 -2.92
CA ASN A 247 -12.54 -3.28 -3.62
C ASN A 247 -12.60 -3.18 -5.15
N ARG A 248 -12.17 -2.05 -5.70
CA ARG A 248 -12.03 -1.79 -7.14
C ARG A 248 -10.86 -0.87 -7.41
N ALA A 249 -10.43 -0.83 -8.66
CA ALA A 249 -9.52 0.22 -9.11
C ALA A 249 -10.28 1.54 -9.15
N LEU A 250 -9.78 2.53 -8.41
CA LEU A 250 -10.25 3.90 -8.52
C LEU A 250 -9.74 4.51 -9.84
N THR A 251 -10.57 5.35 -10.44
CA THR A 251 -10.20 6.15 -11.61
C THR A 251 -9.22 7.26 -11.20
N ALA A 252 -8.52 7.86 -12.17
CA ALA A 252 -7.63 9.00 -11.89
C ALA A 252 -8.38 10.19 -11.23
N ALA A 253 -9.65 10.41 -11.60
CA ALA A 253 -10.48 11.46 -11.00
C ALA A 253 -10.82 11.14 -9.53
N GLU A 254 -11.13 9.89 -9.22
CA GLU A 254 -11.39 9.44 -7.85
C GLU A 254 -10.12 9.46 -7.00
N ILE A 255 -8.96 9.10 -7.56
CA ILE A 255 -7.67 9.24 -6.89
C ILE A 255 -7.38 10.72 -6.56
N GLN A 256 -7.65 11.63 -7.51
CA GLN A 256 -7.52 13.07 -7.26
C GLN A 256 -8.49 13.54 -6.16
N ARG A 257 -9.72 13.00 -6.13
CA ARG A 257 -10.71 13.29 -5.08
C ARG A 257 -10.24 12.79 -3.71
N VAL A 258 -9.72 11.57 -3.62
CA VAL A 258 -9.13 11.03 -2.39
C VAL A 258 -7.96 11.88 -1.90
N TYR A 259 -7.06 12.27 -2.81
CA TYR A 259 -5.93 13.15 -2.48
C TYR A 259 -6.37 14.51 -1.90
N GLN A 260 -7.46 15.08 -2.43
CA GLN A 260 -7.99 16.39 -2.02
C GLN A 260 -9.00 16.31 -0.87
N LEU A 261 -9.29 15.11 -0.37
CA LEU A 261 -10.33 14.90 0.63
C LEU A 261 -9.91 15.47 1.98
N GLU A 262 -10.58 16.55 2.39
CA GLU A 262 -10.42 17.09 3.73
C GLU A 262 -11.00 16.12 4.77
N GLY A 263 -10.23 15.82 5.81
CA GLY A 263 -10.59 14.83 6.84
C GLY A 263 -10.33 13.37 6.46
N GLY A 264 -9.66 13.11 5.32
CA GLY A 264 -9.18 11.78 4.94
C GLY A 264 -10.30 10.77 4.69
N ILE A 265 -9.94 9.49 4.56
CA ILE A 265 -10.89 8.42 4.24
C ILE A 265 -12.01 8.30 5.28
N HIS A 266 -11.73 8.66 6.53
CA HIS A 266 -12.72 8.72 7.59
C HIS A 266 -13.97 9.51 7.20
N LYS A 267 -13.79 10.63 6.47
CA LYS A 267 -14.89 11.47 6.00
C LYS A 267 -15.85 10.72 5.07
N LEU A 268 -15.34 9.87 4.18
CA LEU A 268 -16.19 9.05 3.30
C LEU A 268 -17.02 8.04 4.08
N LEU A 269 -16.48 7.50 5.18
CA LEU A 269 -17.14 6.48 5.99
C LEU A 269 -18.24 7.05 6.88
N MET A 270 -18.07 8.28 7.39
CA MET A 270 -19.09 8.99 8.16
C MET A 270 -20.31 9.37 7.32
N ASP A 271 -20.12 9.66 6.03
CA ASP A 271 -21.22 10.05 5.14
C ASP A 271 -22.10 8.85 4.71
N ARG A 272 -21.81 7.62 5.16
CA ARG A 272 -22.62 6.41 4.90
C ARG A 272 -23.78 6.20 5.88
N THR A 273 -23.80 6.92 7.00
CA THR A 273 -24.82 6.81 8.06
C THR A 273 -25.82 7.95 7.98
#